data_AF-A0A134AAB1-F1
#
_entry.id   AF-A0A134AAB1-F1
#
_cell.length_a   1.000
_cell.length_b   1.000
_cell.length_c   1.000
_cell.angle_alpha   90.00
_cell.angle_beta   90.00
_cell.angle_gamma   90.00
#
_symmetry.space_group_name_H-M   'P 1'
#
loop_
_entity.id
_entity.type
_entity.pdbx_description
1 polymer ?
#
loop_
_entity_poly.entity_id
_entity_poly.type
_entity_poly.pdbx_seq_one_letter_code
_entity_poly.pdbx_strand_id
1 'polypeptide(L)'
;MANEIVKFNNQFNNVALKGFTSQELNLLITIASKLKEKKGEKVTFDFFDLKKYIKLNKNETTKEFIKNVMNVNKKLLKINFTFYNQNKIIQFALFKSFVIDTDLQTLEVSVNDEFLFLLNE
;
A
#
# COMPACT_ATOMS: atom_id res chain seq x y z
N MET A 1 -1.29 -4.79 -24.12
CA MET A 1 -1.71 -4.30 -22.78
C MET A 1 -0.46 -4.28 -21.94
N ALA A 2 0.13 -3.09 -21.76
CA ALA A 2 1.44 -2.95 -21.13
C ALA A 2 1.29 -3.16 -19.62
N ASN A 3 1.92 -4.21 -19.09
CA ASN A 3 2.17 -4.33 -17.66
C ASN A 3 3.15 -3.20 -17.28
N GLU A 4 2.63 -2.03 -16.92
CA GLU A 4 3.43 -0.94 -16.40
C GLU A 4 3.97 -1.37 -15.02
N ILE A 5 5.21 -1.86 -15.02
CA ILE A 5 5.96 -2.15 -13.80
C ILE A 5 6.16 -0.81 -13.11
N VAL A 6 5.49 -0.60 -11.98
CA VAL A 6 5.76 0.55 -11.11
C VAL A 6 7.22 0.48 -10.67
N LYS A 7 8.05 1.37 -11.20
CA LYS A 7 9.45 1.50 -10.82
C LYS A 7 9.54 2.50 -9.68
N PHE A 8 9.82 2.01 -8.49
CA PHE A 8 10.22 2.88 -7.40
C PHE A 8 11.72 3.19 -7.51
N ASN A 9 12.15 4.38 -7.05
CA ASN A 9 13.56 4.78 -6.98
C ASN A 9 14.43 3.66 -6.33
N ASN A 10 15.65 3.41 -6.82
CA ASN A 10 16.52 2.36 -6.28
C ASN A 10 16.81 2.50 -4.76
N GLN A 11 16.81 3.71 -4.19
CA GLN A 11 16.87 3.90 -2.73
C GLN A 11 15.60 3.43 -2.02
N PHE A 12 14.42 3.57 -2.64
CA PHE A 12 13.15 3.10 -2.11
C PHE A 12 13.14 1.58 -1.96
N ASN A 13 13.57 0.85 -3.00
CA ASN A 13 13.58 -0.62 -2.99
C ASN A 13 14.51 -1.20 -1.91
N ASN A 14 15.63 -0.53 -1.62
CA ASN A 14 16.67 -1.06 -0.73
C ASN A 14 16.42 -0.78 0.76
N VAL A 15 15.75 0.32 1.11
CA VAL A 15 15.58 0.76 2.50
C VAL A 15 14.22 0.36 3.07
N ALA A 16 13.14 0.48 2.29
CA ALA A 16 11.78 0.36 2.84
C ALA A 16 11.15 -1.02 2.71
N LEU A 17 11.64 -1.84 1.78
CA LEU A 17 11.04 -3.14 1.45
C LEU A 17 11.72 -4.33 2.15
N LYS A 18 12.84 -4.09 2.86
CA LYS A 18 13.57 -5.10 3.64
C LYS A 18 12.74 -5.55 4.85
N GLY A 19 11.98 -6.63 4.68
CA GLY A 19 11.11 -7.20 5.72
C GLY A 19 9.69 -7.52 5.25
N PHE A 20 9.36 -7.14 4.02
CA PHE A 20 8.07 -7.44 3.40
C PHE A 20 8.09 -8.82 2.74
N THR A 21 7.00 -9.55 2.92
CA THR A 21 6.71 -10.74 2.12
C THR A 21 6.33 -10.33 0.70
N SER A 22 6.50 -11.23 -0.28
CA SER A 22 6.11 -10.98 -1.68
C SER A 22 4.65 -10.54 -1.83
N GLN A 23 3.77 -10.94 -0.90
CA GLN A 23 2.35 -10.57 -0.90
C GLN A 23 2.13 -9.12 -0.47
N GLU A 24 2.79 -8.71 0.60
CA GLU A 24 2.68 -7.35 1.10
C GLU A 24 3.30 -6.36 0.10
N LEU A 25 4.38 -6.77 -0.60
CA LEU A 25 4.94 -6.03 -1.74
C LEU A 25 3.95 -5.92 -2.90
N ASN A 26 3.32 -7.02 -3.32
CA ASN A 26 2.33 -7.00 -4.39
C ASN A 26 1.13 -6.10 -4.05
N LEU A 27 0.68 -6.12 -2.80
CA LEU A 27 -0.38 -5.23 -2.35
C LEU A 27 0.06 -3.76 -2.39
N LEU A 28 1.27 -3.45 -1.91
CA LEU A 28 1.82 -2.09 -1.96
C LEU A 28 1.96 -1.58 -3.40
N ILE A 29 2.48 -2.42 -4.31
CA ILE A 29 2.58 -2.10 -5.75
C ILE A 29 1.18 -1.85 -6.34
N THR A 30 0.20 -2.70 -6.02
CA THR A 30 -1.17 -2.56 -6.53
C THR A 30 -1.81 -1.25 -6.06
N ILE A 31 -1.64 -0.90 -4.78
CA ILE A 31 -2.14 0.36 -4.21
C ILE A 31 -1.45 1.55 -4.90
N ALA A 32 -0.13 1.51 -5.01
CA ALA A 32 0.67 2.49 -5.73
C ALA A 32 0.24 2.68 -7.19
N SER A 33 0.03 1.59 -7.93
CA SER A 33 -0.44 1.62 -9.32
C SER A 33 -1.78 2.34 -9.44
N LYS A 34 -2.77 1.96 -8.61
CA LYS A 34 -4.10 2.59 -8.66
C LYS A 34 -4.07 4.07 -8.26
N LEU A 35 -3.20 4.46 -7.34
CA LEU A 35 -3.01 5.86 -6.94
C LEU A 35 -2.38 6.68 -8.08
N LYS A 36 -1.39 6.12 -8.79
CA LYS A 36 -0.78 6.71 -9.99
C LYS A 36 -1.83 6.95 -11.08
N GLU A 37 -2.64 5.92 -11.39
CA GLU A 37 -3.71 6.01 -12.39
C GLU A 37 -4.75 7.10 -12.05
N LYS A 38 -5.13 7.21 -10.78
CA LYS A 38 -6.13 8.19 -10.34
C LYS A 38 -5.57 9.60 -10.07
N LYS A 39 -4.24 9.80 -10.18
CA LYS A 39 -3.54 11.04 -9.79
C LYS A 39 -4.04 11.60 -8.44
N GLY A 40 -4.34 10.70 -7.52
CA GLY A 40 -5.10 11.03 -6.31
C GLY A 40 -4.39 10.53 -5.06
N GLU A 41 -4.67 11.21 -3.95
CA GLU A 41 -4.21 10.82 -2.62
C GLU A 41 -4.93 9.59 -2.06
N LYS A 42 -6.05 9.21 -2.68
CA LYS A 42 -6.97 8.18 -2.16
C LYS A 42 -7.36 7.16 -3.21
N VAL A 43 -7.48 5.91 -2.77
CA VAL A 43 -7.99 4.80 -3.57
C VAL A 43 -8.89 3.92 -2.73
N THR A 44 -10.00 3.48 -3.32
CA THR A 44 -10.93 2.53 -2.70
C THR A 44 -10.81 1.17 -3.39
N PHE A 45 -10.73 0.12 -2.60
CA PHE A 45 -10.75 -1.27 -3.05
C PHE A 45 -11.99 -1.98 -2.51
N ASP A 46 -12.65 -2.74 -3.38
CA ASP A 46 -13.62 -3.73 -2.94
C ASP A 46 -12.90 -4.91 -2.30
N PHE A 47 -13.51 -5.52 -1.29
CA PHE A 47 -12.98 -6.72 -0.66
C PHE A 47 -12.74 -7.83 -1.67
N PHE A 48 -13.65 -8.03 -2.63
CA PHE A 48 -13.51 -9.03 -3.69
C PHE A 48 -12.20 -8.88 -4.47
N ASP A 49 -11.81 -7.65 -4.78
CA ASP A 49 -10.53 -7.38 -5.44
C ASP A 49 -9.36 -7.60 -4.49
N LEU A 50 -9.46 -7.17 -3.23
CA LEU A 50 -8.42 -7.41 -2.23
C LEU A 50 -8.13 -8.89 -1.99
N LYS A 51 -9.14 -9.76 -2.06
CA LYS A 51 -8.97 -11.23 -1.96
C LYS A 51 -8.05 -11.80 -3.04
N LYS A 52 -7.86 -11.11 -4.17
CA LYS A 52 -6.94 -11.53 -5.24
C LYS A 52 -5.49 -11.25 -4.89
N TYR A 53 -5.23 -10.22 -4.08
CA TYR A 53 -3.89 -9.76 -3.72
C TYR A 53 -3.40 -10.33 -2.38
N ILE A 54 -4.32 -10.57 -1.46
CA ILE A 54 -4.08 -11.22 -0.17
C ILE A 54 -4.40 -12.71 -0.36
N LYS A 55 -3.43 -13.64 -0.24
CA LYS A 55 -3.80 -15.07 -0.26
C LYS A 55 -4.67 -15.33 0.95
N LEU A 56 -5.90 -15.72 0.67
CA LEU A 56 -6.80 -16.26 1.67
C LEU A 56 -6.72 -17.78 1.66
N ASN A 57 -6.83 -18.36 2.83
CA ASN A 57 -7.11 -19.78 2.93
C ASN A 57 -8.51 -20.03 2.36
N LYS A 58 -8.70 -21.13 1.62
CA LYS A 58 -9.95 -21.45 0.89
C LYS A 58 -11.24 -21.42 1.74
N ASN A 59 -11.12 -21.44 3.07
CA ASN A 59 -12.23 -21.50 4.02
C ASN A 59 -12.31 -20.29 4.98
N GLU A 60 -11.65 -19.17 4.69
CA GLU A 60 -11.71 -18.00 5.57
C GLU A 60 -13.11 -17.34 5.59
N THR A 61 -13.61 -17.10 6.79
CA THR A 61 -14.82 -16.31 7.02
C THR A 61 -14.58 -14.82 6.73
N THR A 62 -15.64 -14.06 6.46
CA THR A 62 -15.55 -12.58 6.30
C THR A 62 -14.88 -11.91 7.49
N LYS A 63 -15.07 -12.42 8.72
CA LYS A 63 -14.41 -11.89 9.92
C LYS A 63 -12.90 -12.13 9.92
N GLU A 64 -12.46 -13.31 9.53
CA GLU A 64 -11.03 -13.64 9.42
C GLU A 64 -10.36 -12.81 8.31
N PHE A 65 -11.05 -12.65 7.18
CA PHE A 65 -10.61 -11.77 6.11
C PHE A 65 -10.39 -10.33 6.61
N ILE A 66 -11.38 -9.73 7.28
CA ILE A 66 -11.27 -8.37 7.83
C ILE A 66 -10.10 -8.28 8.81
N LYS A 67 -9.91 -9.29 9.67
CA LYS A 67 -8.79 -9.34 10.60
C LYS A 67 -7.44 -9.39 9.87
N ASN A 68 -7.34 -10.15 8.80
CA ASN A 68 -6.14 -10.24 7.97
C ASN A 68 -5.85 -8.92 7.26
N VAL A 69 -6.85 -8.30 6.63
CA VAL A 69 -6.73 -6.95 6.06
C VAL A 69 -6.27 -5.94 7.11
N MET A 70 -6.87 -5.96 8.30
CA MET A 70 -6.47 -5.06 9.39
C MET A 70 -5.02 -5.28 9.83
N ASN A 71 -4.56 -6.53 9.91
CA ASN A 71 -3.17 -6.84 10.25
C ASN A 71 -2.19 -6.35 9.18
N VAL A 72 -2.53 -6.52 7.90
CA VAL A 72 -1.73 -6.00 6.78
C VAL A 72 -1.71 -4.47 6.82
N ASN A 73 -2.87 -3.81 6.98
CA ASN A 73 -2.95 -2.35 7.09
C ASN A 73 -2.11 -1.81 8.25
N LYS A 74 -2.10 -2.48 9.41
CA LYS A 74 -1.24 -2.10 10.55
C LYS A 74 0.25 -2.18 10.21
N LYS A 75 0.67 -3.15 9.42
CA LYS A 75 2.07 -3.23 8.95
C LYS A 75 2.37 -2.14 7.95
N LEU A 76 1.47 -1.90 7.00
CA LEU A 76 1.61 -0.84 5.99
C LEU A 76 1.68 0.56 6.63
N LEU A 77 0.85 0.86 7.63
CA LEU A 77 0.90 2.13 8.38
C LEU A 77 2.23 2.38 9.10
N LYS A 78 2.95 1.32 9.48
CA LYS A 78 4.26 1.44 10.12
C LYS A 78 5.38 1.75 9.13
N ILE A 79 5.10 1.73 7.83
CA ILE A 79 6.08 2.12 6.82
C ILE A 79 6.32 3.62 6.96
N ASN A 80 7.47 3.94 7.50
CA ASN A 80 8.02 5.28 7.48
C ASN A 80 9.33 5.29 6.71
N PHE A 81 9.62 6.43 6.10
CA PHE A 81 10.83 6.70 5.36
C PHE A 81 11.71 7.63 6.15
N THR A 82 13.01 7.52 5.92
CA THR A 82 13.98 8.52 6.35
C THR A 82 14.84 8.86 5.14
N PHE A 83 14.73 10.09 4.66
CA PHE A 83 15.55 10.64 3.58
C PHE A 83 16.62 11.54 4.18
N TYR A 84 17.86 11.34 3.74
CA TYR A 84 18.99 12.19 4.06
C TYR A 84 19.29 13.05 2.83
N ASN A 85 19.08 14.35 2.95
CA ASN A 85 19.39 15.30 1.88
C ASN A 85 20.31 16.40 2.43
N GLN A 86 21.60 16.33 2.08
CA GLN A 86 22.67 17.25 2.49
C GLN A 86 22.67 17.53 4.01
N ASN A 87 21.87 18.50 4.48
CA ASN A 87 21.77 18.91 5.89
C ASN A 87 20.40 18.60 6.54
N LYS A 88 19.51 17.88 5.86
CA LYS A 88 18.15 17.59 6.33
C LYS A 88 17.92 16.08 6.47
N ILE A 89 17.30 15.71 7.58
CA ILE A 89 16.73 14.39 7.81
C ILE A 89 15.22 14.56 7.73
N ILE A 90 14.60 13.91 6.75
CA ILE A 90 13.16 14.01 6.51
C ILE A 90 12.55 12.65 6.81
N GLN A 91 11.55 12.60 7.69
CA GLN A 91 10.85 11.37 8.03
C GLN A 91 9.35 11.50 7.79
N PHE A 92 8.76 10.51 7.12
CA PHE A 92 7.32 10.49 6.85
C PHE A 92 6.77 9.08 6.67
N ALA A 93 5.50 8.88 6.97
CA ALA A 93 4.80 7.63 6.70
C ALA A 93 4.30 7.57 5.24
N LEU A 94 4.33 6.38 4.62
CA LEU A 94 3.82 6.19 3.25
C LEU A 94 2.30 6.40 3.18
N PHE A 95 1.62 5.72 4.10
CA PHE A 95 0.17 5.69 4.18
C PHE A 95 -0.30 6.63 5.27
N LYS A 96 -1.27 7.47 4.93
CA LYS A 96 -1.92 8.41 5.84
C LYS A 96 -3.02 7.72 6.64
N SER A 97 -3.88 6.94 5.98
CA SER A 97 -5.00 6.26 6.63
C SER A 97 -5.49 5.05 5.84
N PHE A 98 -6.06 4.10 6.57
CA PHE A 98 -6.84 2.99 6.04
C PHE A 98 -8.22 3.02 6.70
N VAL A 99 -9.29 3.06 5.90
CA VAL A 99 -10.68 3.02 6.39
C VAL A 99 -11.31 1.74 5.86
N ILE A 100 -11.71 0.87 6.78
CA ILE A 100 -12.43 -0.37 6.45
C ILE A 100 -13.91 -0.10 6.68
N ASP A 101 -14.70 -0.20 5.61
CA ASP A 101 -16.16 -0.19 5.69
C ASP A 101 -16.66 -1.63 5.64
N THR A 102 -17.25 -2.11 6.73
CA THR A 102 -17.73 -3.48 6.84
C THR A 102 -19.09 -3.71 6.21
N ASP A 103 -19.90 -2.66 6.07
CA ASP A 103 -21.22 -2.70 5.46
C ASP A 103 -21.09 -2.72 3.93
N LEU A 104 -20.27 -1.82 3.40
CA LEU A 104 -19.94 -1.74 1.98
C LEU A 104 -18.87 -2.75 1.54
N GLN A 105 -18.19 -3.40 2.49
CA GLN A 105 -17.08 -4.31 2.23
C GLN A 105 -15.97 -3.67 1.39
N THR A 106 -15.55 -2.48 1.79
CA THR A 106 -14.51 -1.71 1.08
C THR A 106 -13.35 -1.32 1.99
N LEU A 107 -12.20 -1.10 1.37
CA LEU A 107 -11.02 -0.51 1.99
C LEU A 107 -10.65 0.77 1.24
N GLU A 108 -10.79 1.91 1.90
CA GLU A 108 -10.18 3.15 1.44
C GLU A 108 -8.75 3.26 1.98
N VAL A 109 -7.81 3.53 1.10
CA VAL A 109 -6.41 3.77 1.41
C VAL A 109 -6.06 5.19 0.99
N SER A 110 -5.47 5.95 1.90
CA SER A 110 -4.93 7.29 1.63
C SER A 110 -3.42 7.29 1.80
N VAL A 111 -2.69 7.90 0.86
CA VAL A 111 -1.24 8.11 0.95
C VAL A 111 -0.92 9.55 1.29
N ASN A 112 0.32 9.79 1.72
CA ASN A 112 0.82 11.14 1.91
C ASN A 112 1.16 11.77 0.54
N ASP A 113 0.88 13.05 0.36
CA ASP A 113 1.21 13.80 -0.86
C ASP A 113 2.70 13.76 -1.18
N GLU A 114 3.52 13.78 -0.12
CA GLU A 114 4.98 13.59 -0.21
C GLU A 114 5.37 12.22 -0.76
N PHE A 115 4.43 11.31 -1.02
CA PHE A 115 4.70 10.03 -1.69
C PHE A 115 4.38 10.05 -3.19
N LEU A 116 3.53 10.97 -3.66
CA LEU A 116 3.11 11.01 -5.06
C LEU A 116 4.30 11.21 -6.02
N PHE A 117 5.35 11.91 -5.58
CA PHE A 117 6.57 12.08 -6.38
C PHE A 117 7.33 10.76 -6.61
N LEU A 118 7.22 9.79 -5.69
CA LEU A 118 7.87 8.47 -5.82
C LEU A 118 7.12 7.52 -6.76
N LEU A 119 5.87 7.84 -7.10
CA LEU A 119 5.03 7.05 -8.00
C LEU A 119 5.12 7.50 -9.47
N ASN A 120 5.66 8.69 -9.72
CA ASN A 120 5.56 9.39 -11.01
C ASN A 120 6.81 9.29 -11.92
N GLU A 121 7.70 8.32 -11.73
CA GLU A 121 8.70 7.95 -12.76
C GLU A 121 8.19 6.89 -13.75
#